data_AF-A0A958Z9T1-F1
#
_entry.id   AF-A0A958Z9T1-F1
#
_cell.length_a   1.000
_cell.length_b   1.000
_cell.length_c   1.000
_cell.angle_alpha   90.00
_cell.angle_beta   90.00
_cell.angle_gamma   90.00
#
_symmetry.space_group_name_H-M   'P 1'
#
loop_
_entity.id
_entity.type
_entity.pdbx_description
1 polymer ?
#
loop_
_entity_poly.entity_id
_entity_poly.type
_entity_poly.pdbx_seq_one_letter_code
_entity_poly.pdbx_strand_id
1 'polypeptide(L)'
;MSKGAISQFIEKYYLHFNAATVVDAAKGYEEQLNTGARMLVSLAGAMSTAELGKIFAEMIRQNKVHIISCTGANLEEDIMNLVAHSHYKRVPNYRDLTPKEEWALLEKGLNRVTDTCIPEEEAFRRLQKHVYEIWKAAEDAGERYFPHEFMYKMLLSGVLEQYYEIDIKDSWMYAAAQKNLPMVVPGWEDSTMG
;
A
#
# COMPACT_ATOMS: atom_id res chain seq x y z
N MET A 1 8.36 24.19 14.72
CA MET A 1 9.55 23.58 14.07
C MET A 1 9.88 24.36 12.81
N SER A 2 11.15 24.61 12.51
CA SER A 2 11.50 25.26 11.23
C SER A 2 11.24 24.31 10.07
N LYS A 3 10.66 24.81 8.98
CA LYS A 3 10.43 24.04 7.74
C LYS A 3 11.75 23.52 7.17
N GLY A 4 11.74 22.30 6.64
CA GLY A 4 12.91 21.65 6.03
C GLY A 4 13.22 22.19 4.63
N ALA A 5 14.34 21.75 4.05
CA ALA A 5 14.83 22.24 2.75
C ALA A 5 13.80 22.07 1.61
N ILE A 6 13.08 20.94 1.57
CA ILE A 6 12.05 20.69 0.55
C ILE A 6 10.85 21.63 0.72
N SER A 7 10.38 21.86 1.95
CA SER A 7 9.31 22.81 2.24
C SER A 7 9.70 24.23 1.80
N GLN A 8 10.92 24.66 2.14
CA GLN A 8 11.42 25.98 1.72
C GLN A 8 11.56 26.07 0.19
N PHE A 9 11.96 24.99 -0.47
CA PHE A 9 12.07 24.93 -1.92
C PHE A 9 10.69 25.09 -2.59
N ILE A 10 9.69 24.32 -2.19
CA ILE A 10 8.36 24.40 -2.80
C ILE A 10 7.70 25.75 -2.50
N GLU A 11 7.86 26.30 -1.30
CA GLU A 11 7.32 27.63 -0.97
C GLU A 11 7.95 28.75 -1.80
N LYS A 12 9.23 28.60 -2.18
CA LYS A 12 9.94 29.59 -2.99
C LYS A 12 9.61 29.50 -4.48
N TYR A 13 9.47 28.29 -5.03
CA TYR A 13 9.41 28.08 -6.48
C TYR A 13 8.04 27.68 -7.01
N TYR A 14 7.15 27.10 -6.19
CA TYR A 14 5.86 26.57 -6.65
C TYR A 14 4.77 27.61 -6.40
N LEU A 15 4.78 28.69 -7.20
CA LEU A 15 3.99 29.90 -6.92
C LEU A 15 2.68 30.02 -7.70
N HIS A 16 2.56 29.37 -8.85
CA HIS A 16 1.42 29.55 -9.77
C HIS A 16 0.95 28.22 -10.38
N PHE A 17 -0.28 28.23 -10.91
CA PHE A 17 -0.91 27.08 -11.57
C PHE A 17 -0.91 25.81 -10.69
N ASN A 18 -0.75 24.64 -11.31
CA ASN A 18 -0.72 23.35 -10.61
C ASN A 18 0.52 23.17 -9.72
N ALA A 19 1.53 24.03 -9.79
CA ALA A 19 2.64 23.97 -8.84
C ALA A 19 2.19 24.47 -7.46
N ALA A 20 1.45 25.60 -7.42
CA ALA A 20 0.95 26.19 -6.18
C ALA A 20 0.03 25.25 -5.40
N THR A 21 -0.74 24.42 -6.09
CA THR A 21 -1.69 23.49 -5.44
C THR A 21 -1.01 22.52 -4.49
N VAL A 22 0.25 22.14 -4.73
CA VAL A 22 1.02 21.29 -3.80
C VAL A 22 1.31 22.03 -2.50
N VAL A 23 1.68 23.31 -2.58
CA VAL A 23 1.98 24.15 -1.41
C VAL A 23 0.71 24.40 -0.61
N ASP A 24 -0.38 24.75 -1.29
CA ASP A 24 -1.67 25.02 -0.65
C ASP A 24 -2.23 23.77 0.02
N ALA A 25 -2.15 22.60 -0.64
CA ALA A 25 -2.58 21.34 -0.05
C ALA A 25 -1.73 20.96 1.18
N ALA A 26 -0.41 21.14 1.13
CA ALA A 26 0.46 20.85 2.27
C ALA A 26 0.16 21.76 3.47
N LYS A 27 -0.01 23.07 3.25
CA LYS A 27 -0.37 24.02 4.30
C LYS A 27 -1.76 23.74 4.87
N GLY A 28 -2.74 23.45 4.02
CA GLY A 28 -4.10 23.10 4.44
C GLY A 28 -4.13 21.82 5.29
N TYR A 29 -3.37 20.79 4.89
CA TYR A 29 -3.24 19.57 5.70
C TYR A 29 -2.64 19.87 7.08
N GLU A 30 -1.56 20.65 7.14
CA GLU A 30 -0.95 21.05 8.41
C GLU A 30 -1.87 21.86 9.30
N GLU A 31 -2.65 22.79 8.73
CA GLU A 31 -3.64 23.57 9.47
C GLU A 31 -4.71 22.66 10.09
N GLN A 32 -5.24 21.70 9.32
CA GLN A 32 -6.19 20.70 9.82
C GLN A 32 -5.59 19.91 10.99
N LEU A 33 -4.35 19.43 10.86
CA LEU A 33 -3.68 18.73 11.96
C LEU A 33 -3.48 19.61 13.20
N ASN A 34 -3.08 20.88 13.01
CA ASN A 34 -2.84 21.82 14.11
C ASN A 34 -4.12 22.19 14.86
N THR A 35 -5.28 22.14 14.20
CA THR A 35 -6.58 22.33 14.84
C THR A 35 -7.13 21.06 15.49
N GLY A 36 -6.39 19.94 15.43
CA GLY A 36 -6.77 18.66 16.03
C GLY A 36 -7.73 17.84 15.16
N ALA A 37 -7.88 18.17 13.88
CA ALA A 37 -8.72 17.42 12.96
C ALA A 37 -8.19 16.00 12.73
N ARG A 38 -9.12 15.09 12.42
CA ARG A 38 -8.82 13.71 12.02
C ARG A 38 -8.82 13.60 10.51
N MET A 39 -7.82 12.92 9.96
CA MET A 39 -7.59 12.81 8.53
C MET A 39 -7.97 11.44 8.00
N LEU A 40 -8.93 11.42 7.08
CA LEU A 40 -9.17 10.27 6.22
C LEU A 40 -8.32 10.41 4.97
N VAL A 41 -7.56 9.38 4.62
CA VAL A 41 -6.81 9.31 3.35
C VAL A 41 -7.46 8.28 2.44
N SER A 42 -7.87 8.71 1.25
CA SER A 42 -8.38 7.84 0.20
C SER A 42 -7.27 7.47 -0.79
N LEU A 43 -7.06 6.19 -1.02
CA LEU A 43 -6.06 5.65 -1.95
C LEU A 43 -6.74 4.87 -3.08
N ALA A 44 -6.43 5.23 -4.32
CA ALA A 44 -6.91 4.57 -5.52
C ALA A 44 -5.77 4.34 -6.50
N GLY A 45 -5.94 3.41 -7.45
CA GLY A 45 -4.88 2.98 -8.34
C GLY A 45 -3.80 2.17 -7.62
N ALA A 46 -2.71 1.85 -8.33
CA ALA A 46 -1.63 0.99 -7.84
C ALA A 46 -0.60 1.75 -7.00
N MET A 47 -1.04 2.47 -5.96
CA MET A 47 -0.17 3.31 -5.14
C MET A 47 0.80 2.49 -4.29
N SER A 48 0.39 1.31 -3.86
CA SER A 48 1.26 0.40 -3.09
C SER A 48 2.35 -0.21 -3.98
N THR A 49 2.01 -0.63 -5.21
CA THR A 49 3.04 -0.97 -6.21
C THR A 49 3.95 0.21 -6.56
N ALA A 50 3.45 1.44 -6.56
CA ALA A 50 4.24 2.66 -6.73
C ALA A 50 5.08 3.05 -5.49
N GLU A 51 5.16 2.17 -4.48
CA GLU A 51 5.93 2.32 -3.24
C GLU A 51 5.55 3.54 -2.40
N LEU A 52 4.29 3.95 -2.43
CA LEU A 52 3.75 4.98 -1.53
C LEU A 52 4.00 4.62 -0.04
N GLY A 53 4.12 3.33 0.27
CA GLY A 53 4.38 2.81 1.61
C GLY A 53 5.51 3.52 2.34
N LYS A 54 6.61 3.85 1.67
CA LYS A 54 7.78 4.55 2.24
C LYS A 54 7.42 5.85 2.97
N ILE A 55 6.63 6.71 2.31
CA ILE A 55 6.22 8.00 2.90
C ILE A 55 4.94 7.86 3.72
N PHE A 56 4.03 6.99 3.31
CA PHE A 56 2.71 6.88 3.94
C PHE A 56 2.77 6.17 5.29
N ALA A 57 3.60 5.14 5.43
CA ALA A 57 3.86 4.48 6.71
C ALA A 57 4.41 5.46 7.75
N GLU A 58 5.27 6.40 7.32
CA GLU A 58 5.79 7.44 8.21
C GLU A 58 4.70 8.43 8.67
N MET A 59 3.82 8.84 7.75
CA MET A 59 2.68 9.68 8.09
C MET A 59 1.73 9.01 9.09
N ILE A 60 1.50 7.70 8.95
CA ILE A 60 0.73 6.89 9.91
C ILE A 60 1.43 6.85 11.28
N ARG A 61 2.73 6.55 11.32
CA ARG A 61 3.50 6.49 12.58
C ARG A 61 3.46 7.80 13.36
N GLN A 62 3.54 8.93 12.64
CA GLN A 62 3.45 10.28 13.22
C GLN A 62 2.03 10.72 13.59
N ASN A 63 1.02 9.83 13.54
CA ASN A 63 -0.39 10.12 13.83
C ASN A 63 -0.98 11.23 12.93
N LYS A 64 -0.53 11.32 11.68
CA LYS A 64 -1.07 12.29 10.72
C LYS A 64 -2.24 11.72 9.93
N VAL A 65 -2.33 10.39 9.85
CA VAL A 65 -3.42 9.64 9.20
C VAL A 65 -4.24 8.94 10.27
N HIS A 66 -5.57 8.97 10.13
CA HIS A 66 -6.49 8.50 11.17
C HIS A 66 -7.51 7.48 10.67
N ILE A 67 -7.88 7.55 9.39
CA ILE A 67 -8.75 6.59 8.71
C ILE A 67 -8.18 6.41 7.30
N ILE A 68 -8.29 5.21 6.75
CA ILE A 68 -7.89 4.94 5.37
C ILE A 68 -9.08 4.40 4.59
N SER A 69 -9.28 4.87 3.37
CA SER A 69 -10.19 4.27 2.41
C SER A 69 -9.39 3.82 1.20
N CYS A 70 -9.35 2.53 0.88
CA CYS A 70 -8.54 2.06 -0.24
C CYS A 70 -9.17 0.87 -0.98
N THR A 71 -8.72 0.61 -2.20
CA THR A 71 -9.05 -0.62 -2.93
C THR A 71 -8.40 -1.84 -2.28
N GLY A 72 -8.92 -3.04 -2.56
CA GLY A 72 -8.29 -4.29 -2.11
C GLY A 72 -6.86 -4.46 -2.61
N ALA A 73 -6.60 -4.10 -3.88
CA ALA A 73 -5.27 -4.10 -4.47
C ALA A 73 -4.23 -3.34 -3.62
N ASN A 74 -4.56 -2.19 -3.03
CA ASN A 74 -3.60 -1.46 -2.20
C ASN A 74 -3.25 -2.20 -0.90
N LEU A 75 -4.19 -2.93 -0.28
CA LEU A 75 -3.90 -3.71 0.91
C LEU A 75 -2.91 -4.83 0.61
N GLU A 76 -3.21 -5.59 -0.44
CA GLU A 76 -2.44 -6.79 -0.77
C GLU A 76 -1.09 -6.45 -1.36
N GLU A 77 -1.01 -5.44 -2.26
CA GLU A 77 0.23 -5.09 -2.95
C GLU A 77 1.31 -4.51 -2.01
N ASP A 78 0.94 -3.85 -0.91
CA ASP A 78 1.92 -3.40 0.09
C ASP A 78 2.58 -4.59 0.79
N ILE A 79 1.79 -5.63 1.11
CA ILE A 79 2.28 -6.86 1.75
C ILE A 79 3.04 -7.71 0.73
N MET A 80 2.58 -7.79 -0.51
CA MET A 80 3.31 -8.44 -1.61
C MET A 80 4.67 -7.79 -1.81
N ASN A 81 4.75 -6.45 -1.80
CA ASN A 81 6.01 -5.74 -1.88
C ASN A 81 6.89 -6.05 -0.66
N LEU A 82 6.31 -6.13 0.54
CA LEU A 82 7.03 -6.52 1.75
C LEU A 82 7.71 -7.89 1.64
N VAL A 83 7.07 -8.86 0.97
CA VAL A 83 7.54 -10.27 0.96
C VAL A 83 8.16 -10.74 -0.35
N ALA A 84 8.10 -9.97 -1.44
CA ALA A 84 8.53 -10.43 -2.76
C ALA A 84 9.23 -9.36 -3.62
N HIS A 85 9.61 -8.21 -3.02
CA HIS A 85 10.17 -7.05 -3.73
C HIS A 85 11.28 -7.38 -4.74
N SER A 86 12.24 -8.23 -4.35
CA SER A 86 13.40 -8.58 -5.16
C SER A 86 13.05 -9.38 -6.43
N HIS A 87 11.84 -9.95 -6.46
CA HIS A 87 11.32 -10.69 -7.61
C HIS A 87 10.51 -9.80 -8.57
N TYR A 88 10.28 -8.52 -8.22
CA TYR A 88 9.55 -7.58 -9.09
C TYR A 88 10.36 -7.29 -10.35
N LYS A 89 9.67 -7.20 -11.49
CA LYS A 89 10.32 -6.94 -12.79
C LYS A 89 9.79 -5.69 -13.44
N ARG A 90 10.71 -4.77 -13.77
CA ARG A 90 10.39 -3.59 -14.58
C ARG A 90 10.21 -3.99 -16.04
N VAL A 91 9.21 -3.39 -16.68
CA VAL A 91 8.90 -3.52 -18.10
C VAL A 91 8.91 -2.12 -18.72
N PRO A 92 10.09 -1.60 -19.14
CA PRO A 92 10.22 -0.21 -19.59
C PRO A 92 9.30 0.16 -20.77
N ASN A 93 9.05 -0.79 -21.68
CA ASN A 93 8.25 -0.58 -22.89
C ASN A 93 6.82 -1.12 -22.76
N TYR A 94 6.25 -1.14 -21.55
CA TYR A 94 4.96 -1.78 -21.26
C TYR A 94 3.77 -1.28 -22.11
N ARG A 95 3.87 -0.08 -22.70
CA ARG A 95 2.83 0.50 -23.55
C ARG A 95 2.79 -0.10 -24.96
N ASP A 96 3.87 -0.72 -25.39
CA ASP A 96 4.09 -1.17 -26.77
C ASP A 96 4.31 -2.70 -26.85
N LEU A 97 3.89 -3.44 -25.83
CA LEU A 97 4.01 -4.90 -25.83
C LEU A 97 3.13 -5.53 -26.91
N THR A 98 3.72 -6.47 -27.65
CA THR A 98 2.98 -7.33 -28.56
C THR A 98 2.17 -8.38 -27.77
N PRO A 99 1.10 -8.96 -28.36
CA PRO A 99 0.37 -10.05 -27.71
C PRO A 99 1.25 -11.24 -27.29
N LYS A 100 2.32 -11.52 -28.04
CA LYS A 100 3.28 -12.58 -27.72
C LYS A 100 4.14 -12.24 -26.49
N GLU A 101 4.49 -10.98 -26.31
CA GLU A 101 5.26 -10.54 -25.14
C GLU A 101 4.39 -10.53 -23.88
N GLU A 102 3.12 -10.11 -23.97
CA GLU A 102 2.15 -10.25 -22.87
C GLU A 102 1.96 -11.72 -22.50
N TRP A 103 1.84 -12.62 -23.50
CA TRP A 103 1.78 -14.06 -23.25
C TRP A 103 3.03 -14.60 -22.55
N ALA A 104 4.22 -14.13 -22.95
CA ALA A 104 5.47 -14.53 -22.31
C ALA A 104 5.62 -14.04 -20.86
N LEU A 105 4.91 -12.97 -20.47
CA LEU A 105 4.79 -12.56 -19.06
C LEU A 105 3.87 -13.51 -18.30
N LEU A 106 2.72 -13.86 -18.89
CA LEU A 106 1.77 -14.83 -18.33
C LEU A 106 2.41 -16.20 -18.10
N GLU A 107 3.13 -16.74 -19.08
CA GLU A 107 3.83 -18.04 -18.96
C GLU A 107 4.87 -18.07 -17.84
N LYS A 108 5.34 -16.89 -17.40
CA LYS A 108 6.29 -16.73 -16.29
C LYS A 108 5.61 -16.38 -14.97
N GLY A 109 4.28 -16.33 -14.91
CA GLY A 109 3.52 -15.92 -13.72
C GLY A 109 3.77 -14.46 -13.31
N LEU A 110 4.00 -13.56 -14.28
CA LEU A 110 4.30 -12.16 -14.02
C LEU A 110 3.06 -11.29 -14.26
N ASN A 111 2.35 -10.95 -13.17
CA ASN A 111 1.18 -10.09 -13.21
C ASN A 111 1.61 -8.63 -13.36
N ARG A 112 1.24 -8.01 -14.47
CA ARG A 112 1.73 -6.66 -14.81
C ARG A 112 0.80 -5.56 -14.31
N VAL A 113 1.36 -4.66 -13.52
CA VAL A 113 0.78 -3.38 -13.09
C VAL A 113 1.54 -2.26 -13.79
N THR A 114 1.00 -1.81 -14.92
CA THR A 114 1.67 -0.82 -15.79
C THR A 114 3.06 -1.26 -16.24
N ASP A 115 4.12 -0.65 -15.73
CA ASP A 115 5.53 -0.89 -16.06
C ASP A 115 6.25 -1.81 -15.06
N THR A 116 5.51 -2.43 -14.15
CA THR A 116 6.06 -3.26 -13.07
C THR A 116 5.28 -4.57 -12.98
N CYS A 117 5.97 -5.70 -12.90
CA CYS A 117 5.39 -7.02 -12.75
C CYS A 117 5.58 -7.54 -11.33
N ILE A 118 4.49 -8.06 -10.77
CA ILE A 118 4.42 -8.76 -9.49
C ILE A 118 4.42 -10.27 -9.78
N PRO A 119 5.36 -11.04 -9.20
CA PRO A 119 5.46 -12.47 -9.43
C PRO A 119 4.44 -13.25 -8.59
N GLU A 120 3.57 -14.03 -9.23
CA GLU A 120 2.44 -14.70 -8.57
C GLU A 120 2.87 -15.65 -7.44
N GLU A 121 3.87 -16.49 -7.68
CA GLU A 121 4.31 -17.52 -6.73
C GLU A 121 4.95 -16.90 -5.48
N GLU A 122 5.89 -15.98 -5.67
CA GLU A 122 6.63 -15.38 -4.57
C GLU A 122 5.81 -14.35 -3.79
N ALA A 123 4.84 -13.71 -4.43
CA ALA A 123 3.97 -12.72 -3.79
C ALA A 123 2.65 -13.34 -3.31
N PHE A 124 1.74 -13.69 -4.22
CA PHE A 124 0.39 -14.10 -3.87
C PHE A 124 0.34 -15.48 -3.21
N ARG A 125 0.93 -16.51 -3.82
CA ARG A 125 0.85 -17.89 -3.32
C ARG A 125 1.46 -18.03 -1.93
N ARG A 126 2.54 -17.29 -1.68
CA ARG A 126 3.17 -17.18 -0.35
C ARG A 126 2.20 -16.66 0.71
N LEU A 127 1.47 -15.59 0.40
CA LEU A 127 0.50 -14.99 1.33
C LEU A 127 -0.78 -15.83 1.46
N GLN A 128 -1.20 -16.48 0.37
CA GLN A 128 -2.44 -17.27 0.28
C GLN A 128 -2.52 -18.32 1.40
N LYS A 129 -1.44 -19.06 1.66
CA LYS A 129 -1.43 -20.09 2.71
C LYS A 129 -1.74 -19.50 4.08
N HIS A 130 -1.10 -18.38 4.42
CA HIS A 130 -1.22 -17.75 5.74
C HIS A 130 -2.57 -17.07 5.94
N VAL A 131 -3.05 -16.34 4.93
CA VAL A 131 -4.36 -15.68 5.04
C VAL A 131 -5.49 -16.71 5.10
N TYR A 132 -5.39 -17.82 4.36
CA TYR A 132 -6.35 -18.92 4.41
C TYR A 132 -6.45 -19.55 5.80
N GLU A 133 -5.32 -19.77 6.48
CA GLU A 133 -5.31 -20.29 7.86
C GLU A 133 -6.09 -19.35 8.81
N ILE A 134 -5.97 -18.03 8.65
CA ILE A 134 -6.69 -17.04 9.46
C ILE A 134 -8.19 -17.02 9.11
N TRP A 135 -8.54 -17.06 7.82
CA TRP A 135 -9.94 -17.14 7.39
C TRP A 135 -10.61 -18.39 7.91
N LYS A 136 -9.94 -19.55 7.82
CA LYS A 136 -10.48 -20.82 8.28
C LYS A 136 -10.68 -20.84 9.79
N ALA A 137 -9.73 -20.31 10.54
CA ALA A 137 -9.86 -20.17 12.00
C ALA A 137 -11.03 -19.25 12.39
N ALA A 138 -11.23 -18.14 11.68
CA ALA A 138 -12.35 -17.24 11.91
C ALA A 138 -13.70 -17.90 11.56
N GLU A 139 -13.76 -18.65 10.46
CA GLU A 139 -14.95 -19.43 10.07
C GLU A 139 -15.31 -20.46 11.14
N ASP A 140 -14.34 -21.28 11.57
CA ASP A 140 -14.56 -22.34 12.56
C ASP A 140 -14.98 -21.77 13.93
N ALA A 141 -14.52 -20.56 14.27
CA ALA A 141 -14.91 -19.84 15.48
C ALA A 141 -16.22 -19.03 15.34
N GLY A 142 -16.79 -18.92 14.12
CA GLY A 142 -17.96 -18.08 13.85
C GLY A 142 -17.69 -16.58 13.95
N GLU A 143 -16.44 -16.15 13.84
CA GLU A 143 -16.01 -14.76 13.95
C GLU A 143 -16.09 -14.05 12.60
N ARG A 144 -16.31 -12.73 12.65
CA ARG A 144 -16.35 -11.87 11.46
C ARG A 144 -15.38 -10.72 11.63
N TYR A 145 -14.65 -10.44 10.56
CA TYR A 145 -13.66 -9.38 10.51
C TYR A 145 -13.82 -8.60 9.20
N PHE A 146 -13.43 -7.34 9.23
CA PHE A 146 -13.26 -6.55 8.03
C PHE A 146 -12.03 -7.02 7.24
N PRO A 147 -11.98 -6.78 5.91
CA PRO A 147 -10.87 -7.25 5.08
C PRO A 147 -9.47 -6.90 5.60
N HIS A 148 -9.28 -5.65 6.03
CA HIS A 148 -8.00 -5.17 6.58
C HIS A 148 -7.62 -5.85 7.90
N GLU A 149 -8.58 -6.31 8.70
CA GLU A 149 -8.29 -6.96 9.99
C GLU A 149 -7.66 -8.35 9.80
N PHE A 150 -7.99 -9.05 8.71
CA PHE A 150 -7.29 -10.29 8.35
C PHE A 150 -5.82 -10.03 8.02
N MET A 151 -5.55 -8.95 7.27
CA MET A 151 -4.18 -8.53 6.96
C MET A 151 -3.42 -8.10 8.21
N TYR A 152 -4.08 -7.38 9.12
CA TYR A 152 -3.49 -7.01 10.40
C TYR A 152 -3.13 -8.25 11.23
N LYS A 153 -4.02 -9.23 11.34
CA LYS A 153 -3.73 -10.49 12.05
C LYS A 153 -2.53 -11.20 11.42
N MET A 154 -2.46 -11.28 10.09
CA MET A 154 -1.34 -11.91 9.38
C MET A 154 -0.02 -11.20 9.69
N LEU A 155 0.01 -9.88 9.55
CA LEU A 155 1.20 -9.06 9.80
C LEU A 155 1.65 -9.12 11.27
N LEU A 156 0.72 -8.96 12.21
CA LEU A 156 1.01 -8.93 13.65
C LEU A 156 1.33 -10.31 14.23
N SER A 157 1.03 -11.40 13.52
CA SER A 157 1.40 -12.76 13.94
C SER A 157 2.90 -13.05 13.82
N GLY A 158 3.65 -12.24 13.06
CA GLY A 158 5.06 -12.47 12.76
C GLY A 158 5.31 -13.59 11.74
N VAL A 159 4.27 -14.25 11.22
CA VAL A 159 4.43 -15.40 10.29
C VAL A 159 5.16 -15.04 8.99
N LEU A 160 5.11 -13.76 8.60
CA LEU A 160 5.75 -13.24 7.40
C LEU A 160 7.17 -12.75 7.61
N GLU A 161 7.69 -12.65 8.84
CA GLU A 161 9.00 -12.05 9.13
C GLU A 161 10.16 -12.72 8.38
N GLN A 162 10.07 -14.04 8.22
CA GLN A 162 11.03 -14.85 7.46
C GLN A 162 11.09 -14.52 5.97
N TYR A 163 10.09 -13.80 5.44
CA TYR A 163 9.96 -13.47 4.03
C TYR A 163 10.22 -11.99 3.73
N TYR A 164 10.55 -11.15 4.71
CA TYR A 164 10.70 -9.72 4.46
C TYR A 164 11.88 -9.41 3.55
N GLU A 165 11.60 -8.72 2.44
CA GLU A 165 12.58 -8.33 1.42
C GLU A 165 12.84 -6.82 1.39
N ILE A 166 11.96 -6.01 2.00
CA ILE A 166 12.17 -4.58 2.25
C ILE A 166 12.10 -4.27 3.74
N ASP A 167 12.53 -3.07 4.12
CA ASP A 167 12.41 -2.60 5.49
C ASP A 167 10.93 -2.54 5.89
N ILE A 168 10.57 -3.21 7.00
CA ILE A 168 9.20 -3.24 7.51
C ILE A 168 8.64 -1.84 7.79
N LYS A 169 9.51 -0.84 8.03
CA LYS A 169 9.10 0.56 8.20
C LYS A 169 8.51 1.16 6.92
N ASP A 170 8.75 0.56 5.77
CA ASP A 170 8.27 1.01 4.47
C ASP A 170 6.94 0.35 4.08
N SER A 171 6.40 -0.57 4.90
CA SER A 171 5.04 -1.10 4.76
C SER A 171 4.04 -0.21 5.49
N TRP A 172 3.10 0.36 4.74
CA TRP A 172 2.04 1.16 5.34
C TRP A 172 0.96 0.29 5.98
N MET A 173 0.73 -0.93 5.49
CA MET A 173 -0.19 -1.88 6.11
C MET A 173 0.30 -2.32 7.48
N TYR A 174 1.61 -2.54 7.63
CA TYR A 174 2.18 -2.83 8.94
C TYR A 174 2.04 -1.64 9.90
N ALA A 175 2.36 -0.43 9.45
CA ALA A 175 2.17 0.78 10.26
C ALA A 175 0.70 0.99 10.67
N ALA A 176 -0.24 0.73 9.76
CA ALA A 176 -1.67 0.81 10.03
C ALA A 176 -2.13 -0.26 11.04
N ALA A 177 -1.62 -1.50 10.91
CA ALA A 177 -1.89 -2.60 11.84
C ALA A 177 -1.40 -2.27 13.26
N GLN A 178 -0.17 -1.76 13.40
CA GLN A 178 0.39 -1.37 14.71
C GLN A 178 -0.41 -0.27 15.40
N LYS A 179 -1.01 0.63 14.62
CA LYS A 179 -1.88 1.71 15.11
C LYS A 179 -3.34 1.30 15.24
N ASN A 180 -3.70 0.10 14.78
CA ASN A 180 -5.06 -0.38 14.62
C ASN A 180 -5.95 0.67 13.92
N LEU A 181 -5.49 1.21 12.80
CA LEU A 181 -6.25 2.24 12.07
C LEU A 181 -7.52 1.64 11.48
N PRO A 182 -8.68 2.31 11.63
CA PRO A 182 -9.90 1.91 10.95
C PRO A 182 -9.76 2.09 9.44
N MET A 183 -10.29 1.15 8.68
CA MET A 183 -10.27 1.22 7.22
C MET A 183 -11.61 0.88 6.58
N VAL A 184 -11.90 1.55 5.46
CA VAL A 184 -13.01 1.22 4.56
C VAL A 184 -12.43 0.70 3.25
N VAL A 185 -12.80 -0.51 2.87
CA VAL A 185 -12.21 -1.21 1.72
C VAL A 185 -13.32 -1.60 0.75
N PRO A 186 -13.86 -0.64 -0.03
CA PRO A 186 -14.92 -0.94 -0.97
C PRO A 186 -14.39 -1.79 -2.12
N GLY A 187 -15.17 -2.79 -2.55
CA GLY A 187 -14.79 -3.69 -3.64
C GLY A 187 -13.58 -4.56 -3.29
N TRP A 188 -13.49 -5.06 -2.05
CA TRP A 188 -12.43 -5.97 -1.63
C TRP A 188 -12.38 -7.22 -2.51
N GLU A 189 -13.56 -7.72 -2.89
CA GLU A 189 -13.78 -8.85 -3.78
C GLU A 189 -13.18 -8.66 -5.19
N ASP A 190 -12.86 -7.43 -5.58
CA ASP A 190 -12.15 -7.09 -6.81
C ASP A 190 -10.64 -6.93 -6.56
N SER A 191 -10.07 -7.92 -5.87
CA SER A 191 -8.62 -8.04 -5.62
C SER A 191 -8.21 -9.51 -5.56
N THR A 192 -6.90 -9.78 -5.55
CA THR A 192 -6.39 -11.16 -5.59
C THR A 192 -6.79 -11.94 -4.33
N MET A 193 -6.90 -11.28 -3.19
CA MET A 193 -7.33 -11.85 -1.91
C MET A 193 -8.82 -11.65 -1.60
N GLY A 194 -9.58 -11.07 -2.54
CA GLY A 194 -11.02 -10.82 -2.49
C GLY A 194 -11.86 -12.08 -2.66
#